data_AF-A0A9R1NTW4-F1
#
_entry.id   AF-A0A9R1NTW4-F1
#
_cell.length_a   1.000
_cell.length_b   1.000
_cell.length_c   1.000
_cell.angle_alpha   90.00
_cell.angle_beta   90.00
_cell.angle_gamma   90.00
#
_symmetry.space_group_name_H-M   'P 1'
#
loop_
_entity.id
_entity.type
_entity.pdbx_description
1 polymer ?
#
loop_
_entity_poly.entity_id
_entity_poly.type
_entity_poly.pdbx_seq_one_letter_code
_entity_poly.pdbx_strand_id
1 'polypeptide(L)'
;MEKFVSNYPEYRKTHGNVTKHVALVSEMSRMVEERKLMQVSQTEQELACASGQAAAFEAVTSLLNNESVSDIDRLRLVMLYALRYEKESPVQLMQLFNKLASRSAKYKSGLVQFLLKQAGVDKRTGDLYGNRDLLNIARNMARGLKGVENVYTQHQPLIFQTMEGIVKGRLRDADYPLVGNHFQQGRPQDVVIFIVGGTTYEEARSVALYNAANPGVRFFLGGSVVLNSKRFLENLGEAQRISKSSTLL
;
A
#
# COMPACT_ATOMS: atom_id res chain seq x y z
N MET A 1 18.62 -49.21 7.95
CA MET A 1 17.79 -49.05 6.74
C MET A 1 16.32 -48.77 7.06
N GLU A 2 15.69 -49.51 7.99
CA GLU A 2 14.27 -49.32 8.32
C GLU A 2 13.87 -47.90 8.73
N LYS A 3 14.67 -47.23 9.58
CA LYS A 3 14.47 -45.81 9.96
C LYS A 3 14.59 -44.83 8.79
N PHE A 4 15.36 -45.16 7.76
CA PHE A 4 15.50 -44.32 6.57
C PHE A 4 14.29 -44.50 5.64
N VAL A 5 13.83 -45.74 5.48
CA VAL A 5 12.63 -46.07 4.69
C VAL A 5 11.36 -45.53 5.35
N SER A 6 11.24 -45.59 6.69
CA SER A 6 10.09 -45.04 7.42
C SER A 6 9.98 -43.52 7.31
N ASN A 7 11.12 -42.83 7.32
CA ASN A 7 11.17 -41.37 7.31
C ASN A 7 11.28 -40.79 5.89
N TYR A 8 11.49 -41.63 4.86
CA TYR A 8 11.67 -41.22 3.47
C TYR A 8 10.54 -40.33 2.92
N PRO A 9 9.24 -40.58 3.21
CA PRO A 9 8.16 -39.70 2.78
C PRO A 9 8.25 -38.30 3.40
N GLU A 10 8.64 -38.23 4.68
CA GLU A 10 8.79 -36.97 5.42
C GLU A 10 10.05 -36.20 4.97
N TYR A 11 11.15 -36.90 4.69
CA TYR A 11 12.33 -36.34 4.04
C TYR A 11 12.02 -35.79 2.65
N ARG A 12 11.24 -36.50 1.84
CA ARG A 12 10.82 -36.05 0.50
C ARG A 12 9.93 -34.80 0.57
N LYS A 13 9.01 -34.72 1.53
CA LYS A 13 8.16 -33.54 1.76
C LYS A 13 8.99 -32.33 2.22
N THR A 14 9.91 -32.54 3.16
CA THR A 14 10.80 -31.49 3.67
C THR A 14 11.75 -30.99 2.58
N HIS A 15 12.37 -31.90 1.82
CA HIS A 15 13.21 -31.56 0.67
C HIS A 15 12.43 -30.77 -0.39
N GLY A 16 11.21 -31.21 -0.74
CA GLY A 16 10.34 -30.49 -1.67
C GLY A 16 10.01 -29.06 -1.22
N ASN A 17 9.73 -28.86 0.07
CA ASN A 17 9.50 -27.53 0.63
C ASN A 17 10.74 -26.65 0.55
N VAL A 18 11.91 -27.18 0.92
CA VAL A 18 13.18 -26.43 0.86
C VAL A 18 13.49 -26.03 -0.58
N THR A 19 13.45 -26.96 -1.53
CA THR A 19 13.70 -26.65 -2.95
C THR A 19 12.75 -25.59 -3.46
N LYS A 20 11.46 -25.65 -3.12
CA LYS A 20 10.47 -24.65 -3.51
C LYS A 20 10.83 -23.26 -2.95
N HIS A 21 11.14 -23.17 -1.65
CA HIS A 21 11.45 -21.88 -1.03
C HIS A 21 12.76 -21.28 -1.56
N VAL A 22 13.79 -22.11 -1.76
CA VAL A 22 15.05 -21.67 -2.37
C VAL A 22 14.79 -21.12 -3.77
N ALA A 23 14.09 -21.85 -4.63
CA ALA A 23 13.78 -21.40 -5.98
C ALA A 23 13.00 -20.08 -5.99
N LEU A 24 11.97 -19.95 -5.13
CA LEU A 24 11.19 -18.73 -5.02
C LEU A 24 12.02 -17.54 -4.54
N VAL A 25 12.84 -17.70 -3.51
CA VAL A 25 13.70 -16.63 -2.98
C VAL A 25 14.75 -16.23 -4.00
N SER A 26 15.38 -17.19 -4.69
CA SER A 26 16.35 -16.92 -5.76
C SER A 26 15.74 -16.08 -6.89
N GLU A 27 14.54 -16.44 -7.37
CA GLU A 27 13.86 -15.64 -8.40
C GLU A 27 13.44 -14.25 -7.89
N MET A 28 12.96 -14.15 -6.64
CA MET A 28 12.65 -12.85 -6.04
C MET A 28 13.90 -11.96 -5.95
N SER A 29 15.03 -12.50 -5.51
CA SER A 29 16.30 -11.76 -5.45
C SER A 29 16.75 -11.29 -6.83
N ARG A 30 16.70 -12.17 -7.84
CA ARG A 30 17.01 -11.80 -9.23
C ARG A 30 16.13 -10.66 -9.74
N MET A 31 14.82 -10.75 -9.52
CA MET A 31 13.86 -9.69 -9.92
C MET A 31 14.10 -8.36 -9.22
N VAL A 32 14.45 -8.38 -7.93
CA VAL A 32 14.77 -7.18 -7.14
C VAL A 32 16.00 -6.46 -7.72
N GLU A 33 17.03 -7.22 -8.11
CA GLU A 33 18.26 -6.67 -8.66
C GLU A 33 18.09 -6.12 -10.08
N GLU A 34 17.45 -6.89 -10.97
CA GLU A 34 17.24 -6.51 -12.37
C GLU A 34 16.40 -5.23 -12.50
N ARG A 35 15.36 -5.11 -11.68
CA ARG A 35 14.43 -3.97 -11.72
C ARG A 35 14.77 -2.85 -10.75
N LYS A 36 15.92 -2.95 -10.05
CA LYS A 36 16.37 -1.98 -9.04
C LYS A 36 15.31 -1.70 -7.97
N LEU A 37 14.58 -2.74 -7.54
CA LEU A 37 13.41 -2.59 -6.66
C LEU A 37 13.77 -2.08 -5.27
N MET A 38 15.01 -2.22 -4.81
CA MET A 38 15.45 -1.63 -3.55
C MET A 38 15.39 -0.10 -3.62
N GLN A 39 15.88 0.50 -4.70
CA GLN A 39 15.86 1.96 -4.90
C GLN A 39 14.43 2.47 -5.10
N VAL A 40 13.64 1.76 -5.92
CA VAL A 40 12.22 2.08 -6.12
C VAL A 40 11.48 2.03 -4.79
N SER A 41 11.64 0.94 -4.02
CA SER A 41 10.97 0.77 -2.74
C SER A 41 11.36 1.84 -1.74
N GLN A 42 12.64 2.23 -1.66
CA GLN A 42 13.07 3.31 -0.78
C GLN A 42 12.33 4.62 -1.11
N THR A 43 12.30 5.02 -2.38
CA THR A 43 11.58 6.23 -2.80
C THR A 43 10.07 6.11 -2.56
N GLU A 44 9.46 4.94 -2.76
CA GLU A 44 8.05 4.73 -2.41
C GLU A 44 7.79 4.94 -0.91
N GLN A 45 8.70 4.48 -0.03
CA GLN A 45 8.59 4.67 1.41
C GLN A 45 8.78 6.14 1.81
N GLU A 46 9.74 6.84 1.22
CA GLU A 46 9.94 8.27 1.43
C GLU A 46 8.69 9.07 1.01
N LEU A 47 8.09 8.76 -0.14
CA LEU A 47 6.85 9.40 -0.60
C LEU A 47 5.66 9.13 0.33
N ALA A 48 5.58 7.92 0.89
CA ALA A 48 4.48 7.51 1.76
C ALA A 48 4.61 8.02 3.20
N CYS A 49 5.84 8.17 3.72
CA CYS A 49 6.09 8.35 5.15
C CYS A 49 6.86 9.62 5.51
N ALA A 50 7.69 10.15 4.60
CA ALA A 50 8.54 11.30 4.88
C ALA A 50 7.91 12.63 4.41
N SER A 51 8.54 13.71 4.84
CA SER A 51 8.25 15.08 4.40
C SER A 51 9.48 15.63 3.69
N GLY A 52 9.31 16.48 2.68
CA GLY A 52 10.43 17.00 1.88
C GLY A 52 10.19 16.89 0.39
N GLN A 53 9.38 17.80 -0.13
CA GLN A 53 8.88 17.77 -1.49
C GLN A 53 10.00 17.90 -2.55
N ALA A 54 11.02 18.73 -2.30
CA ALA A 54 12.14 18.92 -3.22
C ALA A 54 12.99 17.65 -3.38
N ALA A 55 13.39 17.03 -2.25
CA ALA A 55 14.13 15.77 -2.27
C ALA A 55 13.33 14.63 -2.92
N ALA A 56 12.03 14.54 -2.61
CA ALA A 56 11.13 13.56 -3.23
C ALA A 56 11.05 13.74 -4.75
N PHE A 57 10.96 14.99 -5.23
CA PHE A 57 10.91 15.29 -6.66
C PHE A 57 12.21 14.88 -7.38
N GLU A 58 13.37 15.17 -6.79
CA GLU A 58 14.66 14.79 -7.33
C GLU A 58 14.81 13.26 -7.40
N ALA A 59 14.44 12.55 -6.33
CA ALA A 59 14.48 11.09 -6.26
C ALA A 59 13.59 10.43 -7.33
N VAL A 60 12.34 10.89 -7.45
CA VAL A 60 11.41 10.40 -8.48
C VAL A 60 11.94 10.71 -9.89
N THR A 61 12.44 11.93 -10.12
CA THR A 61 12.99 12.34 -11.41
C THR A 61 14.20 11.48 -11.82
N SER A 62 15.05 11.14 -10.87
CA SER A 62 16.20 10.25 -11.07
C SER A 62 15.75 8.85 -11.52
N LEU A 63 14.80 8.23 -10.81
CA LEU A 63 14.28 6.90 -11.16
C LEU A 63 13.51 6.89 -12.49
N LEU A 64 12.84 7.98 -12.85
CA LEU A 64 12.21 8.12 -14.17
C LEU A 64 13.22 8.16 -15.31
N ASN A 65 14.47 8.56 -15.05
CA ASN A 65 15.55 8.54 -16.03
C ASN A 65 16.30 7.20 -16.08
N ASN A 66 16.13 6.34 -15.09
CA ASN A 66 16.82 5.05 -15.04
C ASN A 66 16.13 4.03 -15.95
N GLU A 67 16.85 3.52 -16.96
CA GLU A 67 16.32 2.59 -17.97
C GLU A 67 15.96 1.21 -17.40
N SER A 68 16.61 0.77 -16.32
CA SER A 68 16.31 -0.50 -15.64
C SER A 68 15.00 -0.50 -14.86
N VAL A 69 14.45 0.68 -14.56
CA VAL A 69 13.16 0.82 -13.87
C VAL A 69 12.04 0.54 -14.87
N SER A 70 11.06 -0.28 -14.50
CA SER A 70 9.97 -0.62 -15.39
C SER A 70 8.93 0.52 -15.50
N ASP A 71 8.18 0.56 -16.61
CA ASP A 71 7.11 1.56 -16.82
C ASP A 71 6.05 1.57 -15.72
N ILE A 72 5.72 0.38 -15.18
CA ILE A 72 4.74 0.26 -14.10
C ILE A 72 5.27 0.85 -12.79
N ASP A 73 6.58 0.71 -12.52
CA ASP A 73 7.21 1.28 -11.33
C ASP A 73 7.34 2.80 -11.45
N ARG A 74 7.69 3.33 -12.64
CA ARG A 74 7.68 4.78 -12.92
C ARG A 74 6.30 5.38 -12.68
N LEU A 75 5.25 4.73 -13.19
CA LEU A 75 3.87 5.16 -12.98
C LEU A 75 3.51 5.20 -11.49
N ARG A 76 3.85 4.15 -10.72
CA ARG A 76 3.58 4.09 -9.28
C ARG A 76 4.25 5.23 -8.52
N LEU A 77 5.53 5.51 -8.80
CA LEU A 77 6.26 6.62 -8.18
C LEU A 77 5.57 7.97 -8.44
N VAL A 78 5.16 8.23 -9.69
CA VAL A 78 4.44 9.46 -10.05
C VAL A 78 3.06 9.52 -9.39
N MET A 79 2.34 8.40 -9.28
CA MET A 79 1.05 8.34 -8.59
C MET A 79 1.18 8.61 -7.09
N LEU A 80 2.18 8.05 -6.42
CA LEU A 80 2.46 8.31 -5.01
C LEU A 80 2.86 9.77 -4.78
N TYR A 81 3.76 10.29 -5.60
CA TYR A 81 4.14 11.71 -5.55
C TYR A 81 2.92 12.62 -5.74
N ALA A 82 2.08 12.32 -6.73
CA ALA A 82 0.86 13.06 -7.00
C ALA A 82 -0.07 13.05 -5.77
N LEU A 83 -0.36 11.89 -5.19
CA LEU A 83 -1.22 11.79 -4.01
C LEU A 83 -0.63 12.50 -2.78
N ARG A 84 0.70 12.57 -2.64
CA ARG A 84 1.35 13.19 -1.49
C ARG A 84 1.38 14.71 -1.61
N TYR A 85 1.70 15.23 -2.81
CA TYR A 85 2.03 16.63 -3.04
C TYR A 85 1.07 17.36 -4.00
N GLU A 86 -0.14 16.83 -4.24
CA GLU A 86 -1.13 17.36 -5.19
C GLU A 86 -1.44 18.86 -5.04
N LYS A 87 -1.35 19.41 -3.82
CA LYS A 87 -1.59 20.84 -3.53
C LYS A 87 -0.32 21.67 -3.32
N GLU A 88 0.85 21.05 -3.24
CA GLU A 88 2.10 21.75 -2.88
C GLU A 88 2.82 22.35 -4.09
N SER A 89 2.92 21.61 -5.20
CA SER A 89 3.61 22.12 -6.41
C SER A 89 3.00 21.58 -7.70
N PRO A 90 2.00 22.27 -8.26
CA PRO A 90 1.41 21.91 -9.55
C PRO A 90 2.44 21.89 -10.70
N VAL A 91 3.45 22.76 -10.64
CA VAL A 91 4.49 22.86 -11.67
C VAL A 91 5.35 21.60 -11.70
N GLN A 92 5.87 21.17 -10.55
CA GLN A 92 6.69 19.95 -10.48
C GLN A 92 5.87 18.70 -10.80
N LEU A 93 4.60 18.65 -10.40
CA LEU A 93 3.71 17.57 -10.79
C LEU A 93 3.54 17.47 -12.32
N MET A 94 3.35 18.62 -13.00
CA MET A 94 3.29 18.66 -14.46
C MET A 94 4.61 18.25 -15.13
N GLN A 95 5.76 18.59 -14.53
CA GLN A 95 7.06 18.12 -15.02
C GLN A 95 7.18 16.59 -14.95
N LEU A 96 6.75 15.98 -13.85
CA LEU A 96 6.72 14.51 -13.72
C LEU A 96 5.76 13.86 -14.71
N PHE A 97 4.60 14.47 -14.97
CA PHE A 97 3.64 13.97 -15.97
C PHE A 97 4.23 13.96 -17.38
N ASN A 98 4.88 15.05 -17.77
CA ASN A 98 5.53 15.16 -19.08
C ASN A 98 6.68 14.15 -19.20
N LYS A 99 7.46 13.98 -18.13
CA LYS A 99 8.57 13.03 -18.09
C LYS A 99 8.10 11.57 -18.13
N LEU A 100 7.00 11.24 -17.44
CA LEU A 100 6.39 9.91 -17.52
C LEU A 100 5.91 9.62 -18.96
N ALA A 101 5.23 10.59 -19.57
CA ALA A 101 4.70 10.46 -20.93
C ALA A 101 5.81 10.33 -21.99
N SER A 102 6.99 10.94 -21.78
CA SER A 102 8.13 10.78 -22.70
C SER A 102 8.86 9.45 -22.56
N ARG A 103 8.74 8.77 -21.40
CA ARG A 103 9.41 7.49 -21.13
C ARG A 103 8.55 6.26 -21.42
N SER A 104 7.22 6.39 -21.34
CA SER A 104 6.31 5.26 -21.46
C SER A 104 5.20 5.57 -22.47
N ALA A 105 5.16 4.81 -23.56
CA ALA A 105 4.08 4.88 -24.55
C ALA A 105 2.74 4.35 -23.99
N LYS A 106 2.81 3.45 -23.00
CA LYS A 106 1.65 2.76 -22.42
C LYS A 106 0.91 3.63 -21.39
N TYR A 107 1.65 4.25 -20.49
CA TYR A 107 1.11 5.06 -19.39
C TYR A 107 1.38 6.54 -19.65
N LYS A 108 0.30 7.29 -19.91
CA LYS A 108 0.29 8.74 -20.00
C LYS A 108 -0.20 9.36 -18.68
N SER A 109 -0.15 10.69 -18.58
CA SER A 109 -0.64 11.47 -17.45
C SER A 109 -2.12 11.22 -17.10
N GLY A 110 -2.93 10.77 -18.06
CA GLY A 110 -4.37 10.58 -17.87
C GLY A 110 -4.74 9.66 -16.71
N LEU A 111 -3.98 8.57 -16.47
CA LEU A 111 -4.31 7.65 -15.37
C LEU A 111 -4.03 8.28 -14.00
N VAL A 112 -2.97 9.09 -13.91
CA VAL A 112 -2.63 9.83 -12.68
C VAL A 112 -3.64 10.94 -12.41
N GLN A 113 -4.08 11.66 -13.43
CA GLN A 113 -5.15 12.65 -13.32
C GLN A 113 -6.47 12.01 -12.87
N PHE A 114 -6.80 10.82 -13.40
CA PHE A 114 -7.98 10.09 -12.98
C PHE A 114 -7.87 9.62 -11.53
N LEU A 115 -6.71 9.14 -11.09
CA LEU A 115 -6.44 8.82 -9.69
C LEU A 115 -6.75 10.02 -8.78
N LEU A 116 -6.18 11.20 -9.06
CA LEU A 116 -6.40 12.40 -8.25
C LEU A 116 -7.88 12.83 -8.24
N LYS A 117 -8.58 12.68 -9.38
CA LYS A 117 -10.02 12.96 -9.45
C LYS A 117 -10.85 12.06 -8.52
N GLN A 118 -10.46 10.79 -8.36
CA GLN A 118 -11.19 9.81 -7.54
C GLN A 118 -10.73 9.79 -6.08
N ALA A 119 -9.44 10.00 -5.82
CA ALA A 119 -8.79 9.73 -4.54
C ALA A 119 -7.92 10.87 -4.01
N GLY A 120 -8.00 12.07 -4.61
CA GLY A 120 -7.32 13.26 -4.09
C GLY A 120 -7.82 13.67 -2.70
N VAL A 121 -7.11 14.58 -2.05
CA VAL A 121 -7.33 15.01 -0.65
C VAL A 121 -8.75 15.49 -0.37
N ASP A 122 -9.42 16.07 -1.36
CA ASP A 122 -10.80 16.56 -1.23
C ASP A 122 -11.86 15.46 -1.42
N LYS A 123 -11.44 14.25 -1.81
CA LYS A 123 -12.31 13.08 -2.05
C LYS A 123 -12.11 11.99 -1.01
N ARG A 124 -10.88 11.78 -0.54
CA ARG A 124 -10.55 10.73 0.42
C ARG A 124 -10.97 11.09 1.84
N THR A 125 -11.57 10.14 2.54
CA THR A 125 -11.91 10.24 3.96
C THR A 125 -10.68 10.03 4.85
N GLY A 126 -10.64 10.71 6.00
CA GLY A 126 -9.60 10.55 7.00
C GLY A 126 -8.28 11.27 6.66
N ASP A 127 -7.20 10.82 7.30
CA ASP A 127 -5.87 11.43 7.19
C ASP A 127 -4.83 10.40 6.76
N LEU A 128 -4.77 10.15 5.44
CA LEU A 128 -3.90 9.12 4.85
C LEU A 128 -2.44 9.21 5.28
N TYR A 129 -1.93 10.43 5.52
CA TYR A 129 -0.53 10.65 5.86
C TYR A 129 -0.28 10.97 7.34
N GLY A 130 -1.33 10.97 8.17
CA GLY A 130 -1.20 11.28 9.60
C GLY A 130 -0.73 12.72 9.89
N ASN A 131 -0.86 13.64 8.93
CA ASN A 131 -0.42 15.03 9.07
C ASN A 131 -1.24 15.82 10.11
N ARG A 132 -2.41 15.30 10.52
CA ARG A 132 -3.35 15.94 11.47
C ARG A 132 -3.13 15.49 12.91
N ASP A 133 -2.42 14.38 13.17
CA ASP A 133 -2.29 13.78 14.50
C ASP A 133 -0.84 13.71 14.98
N LEU A 134 -0.46 14.62 15.87
CA LEU A 134 0.86 14.64 16.54
C LEU A 134 1.17 13.34 17.29
N LEU A 135 0.15 12.62 17.75
CA LEU A 135 0.28 11.30 18.36
C LEU A 135 0.70 10.21 17.36
N ASN A 136 0.30 10.31 16.09
CA ASN A 136 0.71 9.38 15.03
C ASN A 136 2.17 9.63 14.64
N ILE A 137 2.59 10.89 14.61
CA ILE A 137 4.00 11.28 14.46
C ILE A 137 4.84 10.70 15.61
N ALA A 138 4.39 10.86 16.86
CA ALA A 138 5.08 10.30 18.03
C ALA A 138 5.12 8.76 18.04
N ARG A 139 4.07 8.08 17.55
CA ARG A 139 4.02 6.61 17.45
C ARG A 139 4.95 6.07 16.35
N ASN A 140 5.06 6.79 15.24
CA ASN A 140 6.00 6.48 14.17
C ASN A 140 7.46 6.66 14.65
N MET A 141 7.75 7.73 15.41
CA MET A 141 9.06 7.91 16.07
C MET A 141 9.36 6.85 17.13
N ALA A 142 8.39 6.45 17.96
CA ALA A 142 8.58 5.44 19.01
C ALA A 142 8.87 4.02 18.44
N ARG A 143 8.49 3.76 17.18
CA ARG A 143 8.85 2.51 16.49
C ARG A 143 10.32 2.47 16.05
N GLY A 144 10.94 3.63 15.79
CA GLY A 144 12.37 3.70 15.50
C GLY A 144 13.26 3.19 16.63
N LEU A 145 12.75 3.22 17.85
CA LEU A 145 13.44 2.75 19.06
C LEU A 145 13.31 1.24 19.30
N LYS A 146 12.43 0.50 18.59
CA LYS A 146 12.17 -0.94 18.86
C LYS A 146 13.02 -1.93 18.05
N GLY A 147 14.05 -1.46 17.36
CA GLY A 147 15.08 -2.32 16.80
C GLY A 147 14.85 -2.65 15.33
N VAL A 148 15.75 -2.09 14.52
CA VAL A 148 15.87 -2.19 13.05
C VAL A 148 14.76 -1.47 12.29
N GLU A 149 14.89 -0.14 12.15
CA GLU A 149 14.16 0.58 11.11
C GLU A 149 14.64 0.09 9.74
N ASN A 150 13.89 -0.86 9.18
CA ASN A 150 14.03 -1.19 7.79
C ASN A 150 13.38 -0.06 6.97
N VAL A 151 14.21 0.71 6.27
CA VAL A 151 13.78 1.80 5.37
C VAL A 151 12.79 1.33 4.31
N TYR A 152 12.72 0.03 4.02
CA TYR A 152 11.81 -0.56 3.04
C TYR A 152 10.43 -0.92 3.60
N THR A 153 10.20 -0.81 4.92
CA THR A 153 8.95 -1.24 5.58
C THR A 153 8.46 -0.24 6.64
N GLN A 154 8.58 1.05 6.36
CA GLN A 154 8.14 2.14 7.25
C GLN A 154 6.64 2.39 7.17
N HIS A 155 6.06 2.27 5.97
CA HIS A 155 4.65 2.47 5.70
C HIS A 155 3.79 1.52 6.54
N GLN A 156 2.67 2.06 7.01
CA GLN A 156 1.62 1.30 7.67
C GLN A 156 0.29 1.63 7.02
N PRO A 157 -0.50 0.63 6.60
CA PRO A 157 -1.78 0.87 5.95
C PRO A 157 -2.76 1.55 6.91
N LEU A 158 -3.59 2.44 6.37
CA LEU A 158 -4.59 3.23 7.11
C LEU A 158 -5.49 2.36 8.01
N ILE A 159 -5.79 1.13 7.57
CA ILE A 159 -6.60 0.17 8.33
C ILE A 159 -6.10 -0.04 9.77
N PHE A 160 -4.79 0.07 10.00
CA PHE A 160 -4.25 -0.03 11.37
C PHE A 160 -4.77 1.09 12.27
N GLN A 161 -4.75 2.33 11.77
CA GLN A 161 -5.27 3.47 12.51
C GLN A 161 -6.79 3.35 12.69
N THR A 162 -7.50 2.83 11.68
CA THR A 162 -8.93 2.55 11.79
C THR A 162 -9.22 1.52 12.88
N MET A 163 -8.50 0.40 12.94
CA MET A 163 -8.65 -0.62 13.99
C MET A 163 -8.39 -0.03 15.38
N GLU A 164 -7.32 0.76 15.54
CA GLU A 164 -7.02 1.47 16.79
C GLU A 164 -8.14 2.43 17.20
N GLY A 165 -8.72 3.14 16.22
CA GLY A 165 -9.85 4.04 16.42
C GLY A 165 -11.10 3.30 16.88
N ILE A 166 -11.39 2.13 16.31
CA ILE A 166 -12.52 1.27 16.70
C ILE A 166 -12.35 0.80 18.14
N VAL A 167 -11.18 0.24 18.47
CA VAL A 167 -10.89 -0.28 19.83
C VAL A 167 -11.01 0.79 20.90
N LYS A 168 -10.58 2.02 20.58
CA LYS A 168 -10.54 3.14 21.52
C LYS A 168 -11.83 3.98 21.51
N GLY A 169 -12.78 3.70 20.63
CA GLY A 169 -13.99 4.51 20.44
C GLY A 169 -13.68 5.94 20.01
N ARG A 170 -12.69 6.12 19.12
CA ARG A 170 -12.19 7.44 18.65
C ARG A 170 -12.39 7.67 17.14
N LEU A 171 -13.14 6.81 16.46
CA LEU A 171 -13.54 7.11 15.09
C LEU A 171 -14.49 8.31 15.08
N ARG A 172 -14.32 9.19 14.08
CA ARG A 172 -15.18 10.37 13.94
C ARG A 172 -16.51 9.95 13.31
N ASP A 173 -17.62 10.30 13.94
CA ASP A 173 -18.96 9.99 13.41
C ASP A 173 -19.22 10.58 12.02
N ALA A 174 -18.61 11.73 11.72
CA ALA A 174 -18.71 12.35 10.39
C ALA A 174 -18.05 11.52 9.28
N ASP A 175 -16.98 10.77 9.60
CA ASP A 175 -16.27 9.92 8.65
C ASP A 175 -16.81 8.48 8.66
N TYR A 176 -17.26 8.01 9.83
CA TYR A 176 -17.67 6.64 10.09
C TYR A 176 -19.05 6.63 10.79
N PRO A 177 -20.12 7.07 10.10
CA PRO A 177 -21.45 7.14 10.68
C PRO A 177 -21.98 5.74 11.00
N LEU A 178 -22.68 5.65 12.13
CA LEU A 178 -23.40 4.44 12.51
C LEU A 178 -24.76 4.38 11.80
N VAL A 179 -25.17 3.17 11.41
CA VAL A 179 -26.48 2.91 10.81
C VAL A 179 -27.30 2.00 11.73
N GLY A 180 -28.50 2.44 12.08
CA GLY A 180 -29.45 1.70 12.92
C GLY A 180 -29.33 1.99 14.43
N ASN A 181 -30.24 1.39 15.22
CA ASN A 181 -30.39 1.67 16.66
C ASN A 181 -29.83 0.56 17.57
N HIS A 182 -28.99 -0.33 17.05
CA HIS A 182 -28.46 -1.49 17.79
C HIS A 182 -27.11 -1.21 18.48
N PHE A 183 -26.87 0.03 18.88
CA PHE A 183 -25.61 0.39 19.52
C PHE A 183 -25.54 -0.17 20.93
N GLN A 184 -24.60 -1.07 21.18
CA GLN A 184 -24.21 -1.44 22.53
C GLN A 184 -23.01 -0.58 22.95
N GLN A 185 -23.15 0.16 24.04
CA GLN A 185 -22.03 0.85 24.66
C GLN A 185 -20.99 -0.18 25.10
N GLY A 186 -19.79 -0.13 24.51
CA GLY A 186 -18.70 -1.02 24.88
C GLY A 186 -17.66 -1.20 23.78
N ARG A 187 -16.55 -1.82 24.14
CA ARG A 187 -15.51 -2.23 23.19
C ARG A 187 -16.03 -3.42 22.37
N PRO A 188 -16.01 -3.36 21.03
CA PRO A 188 -16.46 -4.49 20.22
C PRO A 188 -15.51 -5.68 20.39
N GLN A 189 -16.05 -6.89 20.49
CA GLN A 189 -15.25 -8.13 20.54
C GLN A 189 -14.87 -8.61 19.15
N ASP A 190 -15.83 -8.58 18.22
CA ASP A 190 -15.65 -9.00 16.83
C ASP A 190 -15.97 -7.84 15.90
N VAL A 191 -15.07 -7.58 14.95
CA VAL A 191 -15.19 -6.49 13.99
C VAL A 191 -14.91 -7.01 12.60
N VAL A 192 -15.86 -6.84 11.69
CA VAL A 192 -15.68 -7.15 10.27
C VAL A 192 -15.38 -5.86 9.52
N ILE A 193 -14.25 -5.83 8.82
CA ILE A 193 -13.87 -4.74 7.92
C ILE A 193 -13.97 -5.27 6.49
N PHE A 194 -14.86 -4.70 5.69
CA PHE A 194 -15.00 -5.05 4.28
C PHE A 194 -14.56 -3.90 3.37
N ILE A 195 -13.49 -4.11 2.58
CA ILE A 195 -12.98 -3.11 1.63
C ILE A 195 -13.61 -3.34 0.26
N VAL A 196 -14.52 -2.45 -0.12
CA VAL A 196 -15.11 -2.41 -1.48
C VAL A 196 -14.02 -2.02 -2.48
N GLY A 197 -13.89 -2.81 -3.55
CA GLY A 197 -12.82 -2.63 -4.55
C GLY A 197 -11.60 -3.53 -4.30
N GLY A 198 -11.46 -4.07 -3.09
CA GLY A 198 -10.47 -5.11 -2.77
C GLY A 198 -9.55 -4.76 -1.60
N THR A 199 -8.89 -5.78 -1.08
CA THR A 199 -7.91 -5.72 0.01
C THR A 199 -6.50 -5.98 -0.52
N THR A 200 -5.49 -5.74 0.28
CA THR A 200 -4.09 -6.06 -0.04
C THR A 200 -3.50 -7.06 0.97
N TYR A 201 -2.42 -7.75 0.57
CA TYR A 201 -1.68 -8.61 1.51
C TYR A 201 -1.05 -7.83 2.67
N GLU A 202 -0.72 -6.55 2.47
CA GLU A 202 -0.20 -5.68 3.53
C GLU A 202 -1.27 -5.40 4.60
N GLU A 203 -2.50 -5.10 4.20
CA GLU A 203 -3.63 -4.93 5.11
C GLU A 203 -3.97 -6.23 5.84
N ALA A 204 -3.98 -7.36 5.13
CA ALA A 204 -4.19 -8.68 5.74
C ALA A 204 -3.11 -9.00 6.79
N ARG A 205 -1.83 -8.71 6.49
CA ARG A 205 -0.73 -8.83 7.45
C ARG A 205 -0.92 -7.91 8.64
N SER A 206 -1.35 -6.66 8.42
CA SER A 206 -1.61 -5.69 9.49
C SER A 206 -2.69 -6.20 10.45
N VAL A 207 -3.79 -6.73 9.93
CA VAL A 207 -4.90 -7.31 10.71
C VAL A 207 -4.42 -8.54 11.48
N ALA A 208 -3.69 -9.46 10.84
CA ALA A 208 -3.16 -10.66 11.50
C ALA A 208 -2.22 -10.33 12.67
N LEU A 209 -1.29 -9.39 12.46
CA LEU A 209 -0.40 -8.92 13.53
C LEU A 209 -1.16 -8.21 14.65
N TYR A 210 -2.18 -7.42 14.30
CA TYR A 210 -3.00 -6.73 15.29
C TYR A 210 -3.75 -7.72 16.19
N ASN A 211 -4.41 -8.72 15.58
CA ASN A 211 -5.14 -9.77 16.31
C ASN A 211 -4.21 -10.56 17.24
N ALA A 212 -3.01 -10.92 16.77
CA ALA A 212 -2.03 -11.64 17.59
C ALA A 212 -1.57 -10.82 18.80
N ALA A 213 -1.44 -9.51 18.66
CA ALA A 213 -1.03 -8.62 19.74
C ALA A 213 -2.16 -8.22 20.70
N ASN A 214 -3.43 -8.34 20.27
CA ASN A 214 -4.59 -7.82 21.01
C ASN A 214 -5.70 -8.88 21.12
N PRO A 215 -5.57 -9.90 21.99
CA PRO A 215 -6.53 -11.00 22.08
C PRO A 215 -7.94 -10.59 22.54
N GLY A 216 -8.13 -9.37 23.04
CA GLY A 216 -9.43 -8.85 23.49
C GLY A 216 -10.36 -8.37 22.36
N VAL A 217 -9.89 -8.30 21.11
CA VAL A 217 -10.70 -7.95 19.92
C VAL A 217 -10.21 -8.74 18.72
N ARG A 218 -11.14 -9.26 17.92
CA ARG A 218 -10.85 -9.99 16.69
C ARG A 218 -11.34 -9.18 15.49
N PHE A 219 -10.42 -8.86 14.60
CA PHE A 219 -10.70 -8.23 13.32
C PHE A 219 -10.72 -9.27 12.21
N PHE A 220 -11.75 -9.21 11.37
CA PHE A 220 -11.90 -10.00 10.15
C PHE A 220 -11.81 -9.06 8.95
N LEU A 221 -10.88 -9.33 8.05
CA LEU A 221 -10.72 -8.55 6.82
C LEU A 221 -11.37 -9.28 5.64
N GLY A 222 -12.27 -8.59 4.96
CA GLY A 222 -12.83 -9.02 3.68
C GLY A 222 -12.70 -7.93 2.63
N GLY A 223 -12.83 -8.31 1.37
CA GLY A 223 -12.97 -7.37 0.28
C GLY A 223 -13.40 -8.07 -1.00
N SER A 224 -13.74 -7.28 -2.01
CA SER A 224 -14.24 -7.81 -3.29
C SER A 224 -13.21 -8.70 -4.02
N VAL A 225 -11.92 -8.44 -3.81
CA VAL A 225 -10.78 -9.15 -4.40
C VAL A 225 -9.53 -8.91 -3.55
N VAL A 226 -8.47 -9.71 -3.71
CA VAL A 226 -7.14 -9.41 -3.16
C VAL A 226 -6.27 -8.81 -4.27
N LEU A 227 -5.83 -7.57 -4.07
CA LEU A 227 -5.12 -6.75 -5.04
C LEU A 227 -3.60 -6.84 -4.85
N ASN A 228 -2.91 -6.80 -5.98
CA ASN A 228 -1.54 -6.32 -6.10
C ASN A 228 -1.52 -5.03 -6.93
N SER A 229 -0.38 -4.36 -7.02
CA SER A 229 -0.27 -3.07 -7.74
C SER A 229 -0.64 -3.18 -9.22
N LYS A 230 -0.29 -4.27 -9.90
CA LYS A 230 -0.66 -4.50 -11.30
C LYS A 230 -2.18 -4.54 -11.48
N ARG A 231 -2.88 -5.35 -10.67
CA ARG A 231 -4.35 -5.47 -10.75
C ARG A 231 -5.05 -4.17 -10.38
N PHE A 232 -4.56 -3.46 -9.36
CA PHE A 232 -5.08 -2.16 -8.98
C PHE A 232 -5.01 -1.16 -10.16
N LEU A 233 -3.87 -1.10 -10.85
CA LEU A 233 -3.69 -0.21 -12.01
C LEU A 233 -4.56 -0.60 -13.20
N GLU A 234 -4.76 -1.91 -13.43
CA GLU A 234 -5.69 -2.40 -14.45
C GLU A 234 -7.13 -1.96 -14.15
N ASN A 235 -7.59 -2.12 -12.90
CA ASN A 235 -8.93 -1.72 -12.47
C ASN A 235 -9.11 -0.21 -12.53
N LEU A 236 -8.09 0.57 -12.16
CA LEU A 236 -8.12 2.02 -12.29
C LEU A 236 -8.25 2.46 -13.76
N GLY A 237 -7.51 1.80 -14.67
CA GLY A 237 -7.61 2.07 -16.10
C GLY A 237 -8.97 1.69 -16.70
N GLU A 238 -9.57 0.60 -16.23
CA GLU A 238 -10.92 0.21 -16.61
C GLU A 238 -11.98 1.21 -16.11
N ALA A 239 -11.91 1.61 -14.85
CA ALA A 239 -12.78 2.64 -14.28
C ALA A 239 -12.65 3.97 -15.04
N GLN A 240 -11.44 4.35 -15.46
CA GLN A 240 -11.24 5.53 -16.29
C GLN A 240 -11.97 5.42 -17.65
N ARG A 241 -11.90 4.26 -18.30
CA ARG A 241 -12.59 4.04 -19.58
C ARG A 241 -14.10 4.13 -19.42
N ILE A 242 -14.65 3.45 -18.41
CA ILE A 242 -16.08 3.49 -18.09
C ILE A 242 -16.54 4.92 -17.84
N SER A 243 -15.83 5.67 -17.00
CA SER A 243 -16.17 7.07 -16.71
C SER A 243 -16.20 7.97 -17.94
N LYS A 244 -15.30 7.74 -18.92
CA LYS A 244 -15.31 8.49 -20.19
C LYS A 244 -16.51 8.13 -21.05
N SER A 245 -16.84 6.84 -21.15
CA SER A 245 -18.00 6.36 -21.92
C SER A 245 -19.33 6.86 -21.33
N SER A 246 -19.48 6.90 -20.01
CA SER A 246 -20.69 7.40 -19.35
C SER A 246 -20.89 8.92 -19.45
N THR A 247 -19.86 9.69 -19.85
CA THR A 247 -19.98 11.14 -20.05
C THR A 247 -20.40 11.49 -21.50
N LEU A 248 -20.38 10.49 -22.40
CA LEU A 248 -20.74 10.64 -23.81
C LEU A 248 -22.20 10.21 -24.10
N LEU A 249 -22.94 9.80 -23.07
CA LEU A 249 -24.37 9.50 -23.08
C LEU A 249 -25.11 10.58 -22.30
#